data_AF-A0A8T3YLG3-F1
#
_entry.id   AF-A0A8T3YLG3-F1
#
_cell.length_a   1.000
_cell.length_b   1.000
_cell.length_c   1.000
_cell.angle_alpha   90.00
_cell.angle_beta   90.00
_cell.angle_gamma   90.00
#
_symmetry.space_group_name_H-M   'P 1'
#
loop_
_entity.id
_entity.type
_entity.pdbx_description
1 polymer ?
#
loop_
_entity_poly.entity_id
_entity_poly.type
_entity_poly.pdbx_seq_one_letter_code
_entity_poly.pdbx_strand_id
1 'polypeptide(L)'
;MVFLEAVQALLALDAGFFVHIVLSNLFWIMMFYAIIYILYDGKRTVYYFLLLTVYLWAFLDFVHYTGLGWAFAGGAIWIVLRIVVYGSADSIPFLKKYLYQVWTVVAFGILLYVAFFG
;
A
#
# COMPACT_ATOMS: atom_id res chain seq x y z
N MET A 1 9.44 -12.99 -1.22
CA MET A 1 10.36 -11.97 -0.71
C MET A 1 10.95 -11.29 -1.93
N VAL A 2 10.29 -10.26 -2.47
CA VAL A 2 10.47 -9.85 -3.87
C VAL A 2 11.75 -9.05 -4.11
N PHE A 3 12.20 -8.22 -3.15
CA PHE A 3 13.39 -7.39 -3.33
C PHE A 3 14.68 -8.20 -3.18
N LEU A 4 14.78 -9.02 -2.14
CA LEU A 4 15.96 -9.85 -1.93
C LEU A 4 16.12 -10.91 -3.05
N GLU A 5 15.01 -11.51 -3.50
CA GLU A 5 15.02 -12.40 -4.67
C GLU A 5 15.50 -11.65 -5.93
N ALA A 6 15.07 -10.39 -6.13
CA ALA A 6 15.52 -9.58 -7.26
C ALA A 6 17.02 -9.22 -7.19
N VAL A 7 17.55 -8.92 -5.99
CA VAL A 7 18.99 -8.69 -5.80
C VAL A 7 19.78 -9.96 -6.08
N GLN A 8 19.32 -11.11 -5.59
CA GLN A 8 19.96 -12.40 -5.83
C GLN A 8 19.94 -12.78 -7.32
N ALA A 9 18.80 -12.59 -7.99
CA ALA A 9 18.68 -12.83 -9.43
C ALA A 9 19.59 -11.91 -10.25
N LEU A 10 19.75 -10.64 -9.84
CA LEU A 10 20.67 -9.71 -10.48
C LEU A 10 22.13 -10.16 -10.35
N LEU A 11 22.54 -10.58 -9.14
CA LEU A 11 23.89 -11.11 -8.89
C LEU A 11 24.15 -12.42 -9.64
N ALA A 12 23.11 -13.24 -9.83
CA ALA A 12 23.17 -14.49 -10.59
C ALA A 12 23.01 -14.30 -12.11
N LEU A 13 22.79 -13.07 -12.59
CA LEU A 13 22.44 -12.75 -13.98
C LEU A 13 21.25 -13.58 -14.52
N ASP A 14 20.29 -13.90 -13.65
CA ASP A 14 19.10 -14.65 -14.00
C ASP A 14 18.06 -13.73 -14.63
N ALA A 15 18.15 -13.57 -15.96
CA ALA A 15 17.15 -12.83 -16.73
C ALA A 15 15.76 -13.48 -16.70
N GLY A 16 15.67 -14.79 -16.44
CA GLY A 16 14.40 -15.54 -16.39
C GLY A 16 13.51 -15.05 -15.26
N PHE A 17 14.09 -14.74 -14.10
CA PHE A 17 13.37 -14.15 -12.97
C PHE A 17 12.66 -12.84 -13.34
N PHE A 18 13.36 -11.91 -13.99
CA PHE A 18 12.79 -10.61 -14.35
C PHE A 18 11.68 -10.75 -15.39
N VAL A 19 11.86 -11.62 -16.39
CA VAL A 19 10.83 -11.90 -17.39
C VAL A 19 9.59 -12.50 -16.71
N HIS A 20 9.78 -13.46 -15.81
CA HIS A 20 8.68 -14.08 -15.08
C HIS A 20 7.92 -13.06 -14.22
N ILE A 21 8.63 -12.21 -13.46
CA ILE A 21 7.99 -11.16 -12.65
C ILE A 21 7.18 -10.21 -13.52
N VAL A 22 7.73 -9.76 -14.64
CA VAL A 22 7.04 -8.83 -15.53
C VAL A 22 5.77 -9.47 -16.09
N LEU A 23 5.87 -10.69 -16.62
CA LEU A 23 4.73 -11.39 -17.21
C LEU A 23 3.64 -11.72 -16.18
N SER A 24 4.03 -12.15 -14.99
CA SER A 24 3.10 -12.49 -13.89
C SER A 24 2.41 -11.27 -13.29
N ASN A 25 2.91 -10.05 -13.54
CA ASN A 25 2.41 -8.81 -12.93
C ASN A 25 2.06 -7.72 -13.96
N LEU A 26 1.85 -8.06 -15.23
CA LEU A 26 1.56 -7.11 -16.31
C LEU A 26 0.45 -6.11 -15.96
N PHE A 27 -0.65 -6.58 -15.38
CA PHE A 27 -1.76 -5.72 -14.96
C PHE A 27 -1.30 -4.63 -13.97
N TRP A 28 -0.59 -5.01 -12.91
CA TRP A 28 -0.10 -4.10 -11.88
C TRP A 28 0.95 -3.13 -12.42
N ILE A 29 1.86 -3.62 -13.27
CA ILE A 29 2.88 -2.80 -13.93
C ILE A 29 2.24 -1.70 -14.78
N MET A 30 1.27 -2.07 -15.61
CA MET A 30 0.57 -1.10 -16.47
C MET A 30 -0.24 -0.10 -15.65
N MET A 31 -0.90 -0.55 -14.58
CA MET A 31 -1.67 0.32 -13.68
C MET A 31 -0.76 1.33 -12.97
N PHE A 32 0.35 0.89 -12.37
CA PHE A 32 1.28 1.80 -11.70
C PHE A 32 1.96 2.75 -12.69
N TYR A 33 2.31 2.27 -13.88
CA TYR A 33 2.87 3.12 -14.93
C TYR A 33 1.88 4.22 -15.33
N ALA A 34 0.59 3.88 -15.52
CA ALA A 34 -0.45 4.85 -15.85
C ALA A 34 -0.67 5.88 -14.72
N ILE A 35 -0.68 5.44 -13.46
CA ILE A 35 -0.79 6.35 -12.30
C ILE A 35 0.36 7.36 -12.29
N ILE A 36 1.60 6.90 -12.47
CA ILE A 36 2.77 7.79 -12.50
C ILE A 36 2.74 8.70 -13.73
N TYR A 37 2.31 8.18 -14.88
CA TYR A 37 2.15 8.97 -16.09
C TYR A 37 1.19 10.14 -15.86
N ILE A 38 0.05 9.89 -15.22
CA ILE A 38 -0.95 10.91 -14.86
C ILE A 38 -0.39 11.89 -13.83
N LEU A 39 0.26 11.40 -12.77
CA LEU A 39 0.77 12.24 -11.68
C LEU A 39 1.91 13.18 -12.11
N TYR A 40 2.74 12.75 -13.07
CA TYR A 40 3.91 13.50 -13.52
C TYR A 40 3.76 14.06 -14.93
N ASP A 41 2.55 14.03 -15.50
CA ASP A 41 2.25 14.56 -16.83
C ASP A 41 3.23 14.02 -17.91
N GLY A 42 3.50 12.71 -17.84
CA GLY A 42 4.46 12.02 -18.71
C GLY A 42 5.94 12.33 -18.49
N LYS A 43 6.29 13.33 -17.67
CA LYS A 43 7.68 13.74 -17.45
C LYS A 43 8.39 12.76 -16.53
N ARG A 44 9.49 12.18 -17.02
CA ARG A 44 10.33 11.25 -16.27
C ARG A 44 9.55 10.05 -15.71
N THR A 45 8.43 9.66 -16.33
CA THR A 45 7.57 8.56 -15.87
C THR A 45 8.34 7.26 -15.70
N VAL A 46 9.25 6.94 -16.63
CA VAL A 46 10.09 5.73 -16.54
C VAL A 46 10.99 5.76 -15.29
N TYR A 47 11.61 6.90 -15.00
CA TYR A 47 12.47 7.06 -13.83
C TYR A 47 11.68 6.89 -12.52
N TYR A 48 10.54 7.59 -12.39
CA TYR A 48 9.70 7.48 -11.20
C TYR A 48 9.05 6.11 -11.06
N PHE A 49 8.73 5.45 -12.18
CA PHE A 49 8.22 4.08 -12.20
C PHE A 49 9.24 3.10 -11.64
N LEU A 50 10.49 3.11 -12.15
CA LEU A 50 11.54 2.24 -11.64
C LEU A 50 11.83 2.49 -10.15
N LEU A 51 11.87 3.76 -9.74
CA LEU A 51 12.09 4.12 -8.34
C LEU A 51 10.96 3.61 -7.44
N LEU A 52 9.70 3.75 -7.88
CA LEU A 52 8.54 3.23 -7.17
C LEU A 52 8.58 1.70 -7.09
N THR A 53 8.92 1.00 -8.18
CA THR A 53 8.99 -0.46 -8.20
C THR A 53 10.03 -0.98 -7.19
N VAL A 54 11.23 -0.42 -7.19
CA VAL A 54 12.29 -0.79 -6.24
C VAL A 54 11.86 -0.49 -4.80
N TYR A 55 11.26 0.69 -4.57
CA TYR A 55 10.75 1.06 -3.25
C TYR A 55 9.66 0.09 -2.76
N LEU A 56 8.69 -0.25 -3.61
CA LEU A 56 7.61 -1.18 -3.27
C LEU A 56 8.14 -2.56 -2.92
N TRP A 57 9.10 -3.10 -3.69
CA TRP A 57 9.69 -4.40 -3.39
C TRP A 57 10.43 -4.37 -2.05
N ALA A 58 11.26 -3.36 -1.83
CA ALA A 58 12.01 -3.22 -0.57
C ALA A 58 11.07 -3.03 0.62
N PHE A 59 10.00 -2.26 0.44
CA PHE A 59 8.98 -2.04 1.44
C PHE A 59 8.21 -3.33 1.75
N LEU A 60 7.80 -4.11 0.75
CA LEU A 60 7.11 -5.38 0.96
C LEU A 60 7.97 -6.38 1.75
N ASP A 61 9.26 -6.48 1.43
CA ASP A 61 10.18 -7.33 2.18
C ASP A 61 10.40 -6.79 3.60
N PHE A 62 10.58 -5.48 3.78
CA PHE A 62 10.67 -4.86 5.09
C PHE A 62 9.44 -5.15 5.95
N VAL A 63 8.24 -4.99 5.38
CA VAL A 63 6.97 -5.27 6.04
C VAL A 63 6.86 -6.75 6.44
N HIS A 64 7.31 -7.66 5.58
CA HIS A 64 7.35 -9.08 5.86
C HIS A 64 8.30 -9.42 7.01
N TYR A 65 9.51 -8.87 7.01
CA TYR A 65 10.53 -9.16 8.05
C TYR A 65 10.26 -8.50 9.39
N THR A 66 9.65 -7.31 9.39
CA THR A 66 9.35 -6.58 10.63
C THR A 66 8.02 -7.00 11.26
N GLY A 67 7.21 -7.81 10.57
CA GLY A 67 5.86 -8.16 11.03
C GLY A 67 4.88 -6.99 11.02
N LEU A 68 5.29 -5.81 10.53
CA LEU A 68 4.48 -4.59 10.49
C LEU A 68 3.35 -4.64 9.45
N GLY A 69 3.21 -5.74 8.70
CA GLY A 69 2.15 -5.92 7.71
C GLY A 69 0.77 -5.70 8.30
N TRP A 70 0.55 -6.15 9.54
CA TRP A 70 -0.70 -5.94 10.26
C TRP A 70 -0.93 -4.47 10.64
N ALA A 71 0.12 -3.73 10.99
CA ALA A 71 0.01 -2.29 11.29
C ALA A 71 -0.33 -1.47 10.03
N PHE A 72 0.27 -1.80 8.88
CA PHE A 72 -0.07 -1.15 7.60
C PHE A 72 -1.44 -1.56 7.07
N ALA A 73 -1.84 -2.83 7.20
CA ALA A 73 -3.19 -3.28 6.88
C ALA A 73 -4.24 -2.60 7.77
N GLY A 74 -3.97 -2.50 9.08
CA GLY A 74 -4.80 -1.75 10.02
C GLY A 74 -4.92 -0.27 9.66
N GLY A 75 -3.82 0.37 9.24
CA GLY A 75 -3.81 1.75 8.74
C GLY A 75 -4.61 1.94 7.46
N ALA A 76 -4.50 1.03 6.49
CA ALA A 76 -5.27 1.06 5.25
C ALA A 76 -6.77 0.86 5.50
N ILE A 77 -7.14 -0.10 6.36
CA ILE A 77 -8.52 -0.33 6.79
C ILE A 77 -9.06 0.90 7.51
N TRP A 78 -8.27 1.52 8.38
CA TRP A 78 -8.64 2.75 9.07
C TRP A 78 -8.90 3.90 8.10
N ILE A 79 -8.08 4.09 7.07
CA ILE A 79 -8.29 5.11 6.03
C ILE A 79 -9.57 4.85 5.25
N VAL A 80 -9.83 3.61 4.83
CA VAL A 80 -11.05 3.25 4.09
C VAL A 80 -12.29 3.48 4.95
N LEU A 81 -12.28 3.02 6.20
CA LEU A 81 -13.35 3.30 7.16
C LEU A 81 -13.54 4.80 7.35
N ARG A 82 -12.45 5.58 7.34
CA ARG A 82 -12.51 7.04 7.40
C ARG A 82 -13.23 7.64 6.22
N ILE A 83 -12.87 7.26 5.01
CA ILE A 83 -13.55 7.76 3.82
C ILE A 83 -15.04 7.40 3.83
N VAL A 84 -15.39 6.16 4.23
CA VAL A 84 -16.78 5.69 4.29
C VAL A 84 -17.60 6.44 5.34
N VAL A 85 -17.06 6.60 6.56
CA VAL A 85 -17.76 7.27 7.66
C VAL A 85 -17.87 8.77 7.42
N TYR A 86 -16.84 9.43 6.89
CA TYR A 86 -16.94 10.85 6.52
C TYR A 86 -17.90 11.06 5.35
N GLY A 87 -17.89 10.19 4.34
CA GLY A 87 -18.88 10.22 3.25
C GLY A 87 -20.31 10.01 3.72
N SER A 88 -20.52 9.11 4.69
CA SER A 88 -21.84 8.82 5.28
C SER A 88 -22.29 9.88 6.29
N ALA A 89 -21.35 10.57 6.94
CA ALA A 89 -21.66 11.66 7.87
C ALA A 89 -21.94 12.97 7.15
N ASP A 90 -21.47 13.14 5.91
CA ASP A 90 -21.76 14.34 5.12
C ASP A 90 -23.25 14.42 4.73
N SER A 91 -23.91 13.27 4.58
CA SER A 91 -25.34 13.16 4.33
C SER A 91 -26.23 13.24 5.58
N ILE A 92 -25.66 13.23 6.80
CA ILE A 92 -26.40 13.27 8.07
C ILE A 92 -25.81 14.35 9.01
N PRO A 93 -26.40 15.56 9.07
CA PRO A 93 -25.89 16.70 9.86
C PRO A 93 -25.74 16.40 11.36
N PHE A 94 -26.57 15.51 11.90
CA PHE A 94 -26.50 15.09 13.31
C PHE A 94 -25.23 14.28 13.63
N LEU A 95 -24.74 13.48 12.68
CA LEU A 95 -23.55 12.64 12.87
C LEU A 95 -22.28 13.48 12.92
N LYS A 96 -22.25 14.64 12.22
CA LYS A 96 -21.10 15.56 12.21
C LYS A 96 -20.67 15.99 13.61
N LYS A 97 -21.63 16.18 14.52
CA LYS A 97 -21.36 16.63 15.90
C LYS A 97 -20.63 15.57 16.74
N TYR A 98 -20.79 14.29 16.43
CA TYR A 98 -20.24 13.18 17.21
C TYR A 98 -19.11 12.41 16.50
N LEU A 99 -18.71 12.87 15.30
CA LEU A 99 -17.65 12.25 14.49
C LEU A 99 -16.38 12.00 15.32
N TYR A 100 -15.95 12.97 16.14
CA TYR A 100 -14.74 12.81 16.94
C TYR A 100 -14.84 11.66 17.96
N GLN A 101 -15.99 11.47 18.63
CA GLN A 101 -16.16 10.37 19.58
C GLN A 101 -16.23 9.02 18.88
N VAL A 102 -16.91 8.95 17.73
CA VAL A 102 -16.93 7.73 16.89
C VAL A 102 -15.51 7.36 16.47
N TRP A 103 -14.69 8.36 16.10
CA TRP A 103 -13.29 8.14 15.71
C TRP A 103 -12.42 7.63 16.85
N THR A 104 -12.58 8.17 18.06
CA THR A 104 -11.83 7.72 19.23
C THR A 104 -12.13 6.25 19.55
N VAL A 105 -13.40 5.85 19.46
CA VAL A 105 -13.82 4.45 19.72
C VAL A 105 -13.30 3.51 18.64
N VAL A 106 -13.38 3.89 17.37
CA VAL A 106 -12.88 3.05 16.25
C VAL A 106 -11.35 2.94 16.30
N ALA A 107 -10.64 4.02 16.58
CA ALA A 107 -9.18 4.00 16.73
C ALA A 107 -8.73 3.13 17.90
N PHE A 108 -9.39 3.23 19.05
CA PHE A 108 -9.12 2.35 20.20
C PHE A 108 -9.46 0.89 19.90
N GLY A 109 -10.57 0.63 19.21
CA GLY A 109 -10.98 -0.71 18.81
C GLY A 109 -9.96 -1.38 17.89
N ILE A 110 -9.41 -0.64 16.92
CA ILE A 110 -8.36 -1.14 16.02
C ILE A 110 -7.05 -1.38 16.79
N LEU A 111 -6.65 -0.46 17.68
CA LEU A 111 -5.47 -0.64 18.51
C LEU A 111 -5.58 -1.86 19.44
N LEU A 112 -6.74 -2.08 20.05
CA LEU A 112 -7.00 -3.25 20.88
C LEU A 112 -7.00 -4.54 20.06
N TYR A 113 -7.67 -4.54 18.89
CA TYR A 113 -7.66 -5.70 18.01
C TYR A 113 -6.23 -6.09 17.59
N VAL A 114 -5.41 -5.12 17.21
CA VAL A 114 -4.00 -5.36 16.85
C VAL A 114 -3.18 -5.84 18.06
N ALA A 115 -3.44 -5.33 19.27
CA ALA A 115 -2.71 -5.75 20.47
C ALA A 115 -3.05 -7.18 20.94
N PHE A 116 -4.26 -7.66 20.68
CA PHE A 116 -4.73 -8.98 21.16
C PHE A 116 -4.73 -10.08 20.09
N PHE A 117 -4.77 -9.73 18.80
CA PHE A 117 -4.91 -10.69 17.70
C PHE A 117 -3.88 -10.51 16.57
N GLY A 118 -2.99 -9.52 16.67
CA GLY A 118 -1.90 -9.26 15.72
C GLY A 118 -0.59 -9.92 16.10
#